data_AF-A0A5C0DTM9-F1
#
_entry.id   AF-A0A5C0DTM9-F1
#
_cell.length_a   1.000
_cell.length_b   1.000
_cell.length_c   1.000
_cell.angle_alpha   90.00
_cell.angle_beta   90.00
_cell.angle_gamma   90.00
#
_symmetry.space_group_name_H-M   'P 1'
#
loop_
_entity.id
_entity.type
_entity.pdbx_description
1 polymer ?
#
loop_
_entity_poly.entity_id
_entity_poly.type
_entity_poly.pdbx_seq_one_letter_code
_entity_poly.pdbx_strand_id
1 'polypeptide(L)'
;MSNLHFVTYVDCLTPTYLCIEIVITSGSPIKLKKYKLMQVPEVWFWEDGTLEIYCLRQEEYEKVNNSELLPKLDLSLLNRCLLLSSPLEAIKEFRRGI
;
A
#
# COMPACT_ATOMS: atom_id res chain seq x y z
N MET A 1 10.14 -10.70 -22.21
CA MET A 1 9.35 -9.53 -22.64
C MET A 1 7.90 -9.76 -22.27
N SER A 2 7.51 -9.32 -21.07
CA SER A 2 6.11 -9.16 -20.66
C SER A 2 6.10 -8.08 -19.58
N ASN A 3 5.86 -6.83 -19.98
CA ASN A 3 5.64 -5.74 -19.03
C ASN A 3 4.28 -5.96 -18.40
N LEU A 4 4.24 -6.49 -17.18
CA LEU A 4 3.03 -6.46 -16.37
C LEU A 4 2.70 -5.00 -16.08
N HIS A 5 1.53 -4.57 -16.54
CA HIS A 5 1.00 -3.26 -16.22
C HIS A 5 0.67 -3.23 -14.72
N PHE A 6 1.27 -2.26 -14.02
CA PHE A 6 0.90 -1.92 -12.64
C PHE A 6 -0.58 -1.53 -12.63
N VAL A 7 -1.41 -2.24 -11.86
CA VAL A 7 -2.79 -1.81 -11.63
C VAL A 7 -2.76 -0.79 -10.50
N THR A 8 -2.50 0.47 -10.85
CA THR A 8 -2.81 1.61 -9.99
C THR A 8 -4.11 2.21 -10.48
N TYR A 9 -5.23 1.89 -9.82
CA TYR A 9 -6.45 2.67 -10.00
C TYR A 9 -6.36 3.88 -9.09
N VAL A 10 -5.96 5.02 -9.65
CA VAL A 10 -5.99 6.31 -8.97
C VAL A 10 -6.96 7.17 -9.77
N ASP A 11 -8.13 7.44 -9.20
CA ASP A 11 -9.11 8.32 -9.82
C ASP A 11 -8.67 9.78 -9.61
N CYS A 12 -8.29 10.46 -10.69
CA CYS A 12 -7.83 11.86 -10.66
C CYS A 12 -8.97 12.88 -10.44
N LEU A 13 -10.23 12.44 -10.38
CA LEU A 13 -11.40 13.32 -10.22
C LEU A 13 -11.84 13.48 -8.76
N THR A 14 -11.21 12.78 -7.81
CA THR A 14 -11.49 12.90 -6.38
C THR A 14 -10.20 12.92 -5.54
N PRO A 15 -10.16 13.61 -4.37
CA PRO A 15 -9.04 13.51 -3.46
C PRO A 15 -8.90 12.06 -2.99
N THR A 16 -7.88 11.37 -3.50
CA THR A 16 -7.55 10.02 -3.08
C THR A 16 -6.73 10.13 -1.80
N TYR A 17 -7.31 9.69 -0.67
CA TYR A 17 -6.60 9.71 0.61
C TYR A 17 -5.56 8.59 0.70
N LEU A 18 -5.85 7.41 0.14
CA LEU A 18 -4.99 6.23 0.23
C LEU A 18 -4.74 5.63 -1.16
N CYS A 19 -3.48 5.36 -1.49
CA CYS A 19 -3.12 4.52 -2.63
C CYS A 19 -2.39 3.25 -2.16
N ILE A 20 -2.66 2.11 -2.78
CA ILE A 20 -1.96 0.85 -2.53
C ILE A 20 -1.37 0.37 -3.87
N GLU A 21 -0.06 0.20 -3.93
CA GLU A 21 0.67 -0.28 -5.09
C GLU A 21 1.25 -1.69 -4.81
N ILE A 22 0.84 -2.66 -5.62
CA ILE A 22 1.35 -4.03 -5.58
C ILE A 22 2.50 -4.15 -6.58
N VAL A 23 3.71 -4.36 -6.08
CA VAL A 23 4.93 -4.40 -6.88
C VAL A 23 5.34 -5.85 -7.13
N ILE A 24 5.10 -6.33 -8.36
CA ILE A 24 5.37 -7.72 -8.78
C ILE A 24 6.73 -7.85 -9.50
N THR A 25 7.18 -6.78 -10.16
CA THR A 25 8.50 -6.70 -10.79
C THR A 25 9.24 -5.50 -10.20
N SER A 26 10.54 -5.65 -9.91
CA SER A 26 11.36 -4.63 -9.25
C SER A 26 11.17 -3.27 -9.94
N GLY A 27 10.43 -2.38 -9.29
CA GLY A 27 10.10 -1.07 -9.82
C GLY A 27 11.14 -0.02 -9.43
N SER A 28 11.38 0.94 -10.32
CA SER A 28 12.37 2.02 -10.17
C SER A 28 12.14 2.91 -8.93
N PRO A 29 13.18 3.51 -8.32
CA PRO A 29 13.10 4.50 -7.24
C PRO A 29 12.27 5.78 -7.53
N ILE A 30 11.63 5.88 -8.70
CA ILE A 30 10.77 6.98 -9.14
C ILE A 30 9.33 6.87 -8.58
N LYS A 31 8.97 5.75 -7.92
CA LYS A 31 7.58 5.40 -7.48
C LYS A 31 6.84 6.53 -6.73
N LEU A 32 7.49 7.24 -5.81
CA LEU A 32 6.83 8.24 -4.95
C LEU A 32 6.53 9.58 -5.64
N LYS A 33 7.25 9.92 -6.72
CA LYS A 33 7.13 11.24 -7.38
C LYS A 33 5.74 11.48 -7.96
N LYS A 34 5.11 10.45 -8.56
CA LYS A 34 3.75 10.57 -9.12
C LYS A 34 2.71 10.84 -8.03
N TYR A 35 2.81 10.16 -6.89
CA TYR A 35 1.88 10.31 -5.78
C TYR A 35 2.00 11.65 -5.09
N LYS A 36 3.23 12.16 -4.98
CA LYS A 36 3.52 13.52 -4.51
C LYS A 36 2.88 14.58 -5.40
N LEU A 37 2.98 14.46 -6.73
CA LEU A 37 2.30 15.37 -7.67
C LEU A 37 0.78 15.34 -7.53
N MET A 38 0.21 14.21 -7.13
CA MET A 38 -1.22 14.04 -6.86
C MET A 38 -1.61 14.35 -5.41
N GLN A 39 -0.65 14.72 -4.56
CA GLN A 39 -0.83 15.02 -3.13
C GLN A 39 -1.57 13.90 -2.36
N VAL A 40 -1.27 12.64 -2.68
CA VAL A 40 -1.86 11.50 -1.96
C VAL A 40 -1.26 11.45 -0.55
N PRO A 41 -2.06 11.59 0.53
CA PRO A 41 -1.51 11.71 1.87
C PRO A 41 -0.88 10.42 2.39
N GLU A 42 -1.35 9.24 1.95
CA GLU A 42 -0.80 7.95 2.36
C GLU A 42 -0.68 6.97 1.18
N VAL A 43 0.47 6.32 1.04
CA VAL A 43 0.76 5.34 -0.03
C VAL A 43 1.34 4.07 0.59
N TRP A 44 0.78 2.92 0.24
CA TRP A 44 1.26 1.61 0.67
C TRP A 44 1.91 0.88 -0.50
N PHE A 45 3.07 0.27 -0.27
CA PHE A 45 3.72 -0.60 -1.23
C PHE A 45 3.77 -2.00 -0.67
N TRP A 46 3.25 -2.97 -1.42
CA TRP A 46 3.52 -4.37 -1.15
C TRP A 46 4.54 -4.87 -2.17
N GLU A 47 5.73 -5.22 -1.71
CA GLU A 47 6.85 -5.69 -2.54
C GLU A 47 7.54 -6.85 -1.81
N ASP A 48 7.71 -7.99 -2.50
CA ASP A 48 8.37 -9.20 -1.99
C ASP A 48 7.89 -9.64 -0.58
N GLY A 49 6.58 -9.68 -0.39
CA GLY A 49 5.96 -10.09 0.88
C GLY A 49 6.01 -9.05 2.00
N THR A 50 6.58 -7.87 1.75
CA THR A 50 6.67 -6.79 2.74
C THR A 50 5.72 -5.65 2.37
N LEU A 51 4.88 -5.23 3.33
CA LEU A 51 4.09 -4.00 3.21
C LEU A 51 4.86 -2.83 3.85
N GLU A 52 5.10 -1.79 3.07
CA GLU A 52 5.67 -0.53 3.52
C GLU A 52 4.63 0.59 3.38
N ILE A 53 4.61 1.51 4.34
CA ILE A 53 3.68 2.63 4.36
C ILE A 53 4.47 3.93 4.34
N TYR A 54 4.01 4.85 3.50
CA TYR A 54 4.60 6.18 3.35
C TYR A 54 3.51 7.24 3.52
N CYS A 55 3.75 8.22 4.39
CA CYS A 55 2.87 9.37 4.58
C CYS A 55 3.52 10.64 4.03
N LEU A 56 2.75 11.48 3.34
CA LEU A 56 3.21 12.76 2.82
C LEU A 56 3.31 13.78 3.96
N ARG A 57 4.53 14.27 4.21
CA ARG A 57 4.85 15.35 5.15
C ARG A 57 5.28 16.57 4.37
N GLN A 58 4.46 17.62 4.37
CA GLN A 58 4.70 18.82 3.57
C GLN A 58 4.87 18.46 2.08
N GLU A 59 6.11 18.26 1.62
CA GLU A 59 6.44 17.91 0.24
C GLU A 59 7.20 16.59 0.08
N GLU A 60 7.46 15.84 1.16
CA GLU A 60 8.25 14.61 1.10
C GLU A 60 7.55 13.45 1.80
N TYR A 61 7.76 12.24 1.28
CA TYR A 61 7.22 11.03 1.89
C TYR A 61 8.15 10.51 2.98
N GLU A 62 7.56 10.16 4.11
CA GLU A 62 8.22 9.52 5.24
C GLU A 62 7.69 8.09 5.38
N LYS A 63 8.59 7.11 5.57
CA LYS A 63 8.19 5.74 5.90
C LYS A 63 7.71 5.69 7.35
N VAL A 64 6.50 5.17 7.56
CA VAL A 64 5.87 5.06 8.89
C VAL A 64 5.58 3.61 9.25
N ASN A 65 5.48 3.33 10.55
CA ASN A 65 5.19 1.99 11.06
C ASN A 65 3.70 1.68 11.18
N ASN A 66 2.83 2.71 11.17
CA ASN A 66 1.39 2.58 11.31
C ASN A 66 0.68 3.49 10.31
N SER A 67 -0.50 3.07 9.84
CA SER A 67 -1.36 3.90 9.00
C SER A 67 -1.92 5.07 9.81
N GLU A 68 -1.93 6.27 9.23
CA GLU A 68 -2.57 7.44 9.83
C GLU A 68 -4.05 7.52 9.46
N LEU A 69 -4.40 7.03 8.27
CA LEU A 69 -5.80 6.93 7.82
C LEU A 69 -6.56 5.79 8.51
N LEU A 70 -5.85 4.73 8.89
CA LEU A 70 -6.41 3.54 9.56
C LEU A 70 -5.64 3.26 10.87
N PRO A 71 -5.71 4.15 11.87
CA PRO A 71 -4.88 4.08 13.08
C PRO A 71 -5.18 2.86 13.97
N LYS A 72 -6.31 2.19 13.75
CA LYS A 72 -6.73 0.99 14.48
C LYS A 72 -6.39 -0.32 13.74
N LEU A 73 -5.86 -0.22 12.52
CA LEU A 73 -5.52 -1.40 11.74
C LEU A 73 -4.24 -2.03 12.29
N ASP A 74 -4.34 -3.29 12.73
CA ASP A 74 -3.16 -4.09 13.04
C ASP A 74 -2.46 -4.49 11.73
N LEU A 75 -1.43 -3.74 11.36
CA LEU A 75 -0.63 -4.01 10.17
C LEU A 75 0.20 -5.29 10.28
N SER A 76 0.52 -5.72 11.50
CA SER A 76 1.21 -7.00 11.70
C SER A 76 0.26 -8.15 11.38
N LEU A 77 -1.00 -8.06 11.79
CA LEU A 77 -2.04 -9.01 11.38
C LEU A 77 -2.25 -8.99 9.86
N LEU A 78 -2.40 -7.79 9.27
CA LEU A 78 -2.57 -7.67 7.82
C LEU A 78 -1.41 -8.31 7.06
N ASN A 79 -0.16 -8.03 7.46
CA ASN A 79 1.02 -8.61 6.83
C ASN A 79 1.03 -10.14 6.91
N ARG A 80 0.66 -10.73 8.06
CA ARG A 80 0.52 -12.18 8.16
C ARG A 80 -0.54 -12.72 7.20
N CYS A 81 -1.69 -12.04 7.09
CA CYS A 81 -2.77 -12.44 6.20
C CYS A 81 -2.37 -12.38 4.71
N LEU A 82 -1.57 -11.38 4.31
CA LEU A 82 -1.07 -11.23 2.93
C LEU A 82 -0.13 -12.36 2.50
N LEU A 83 0.50 -13.06 3.45
CA LEU A 83 1.40 -14.18 3.19
C LEU A 83 0.67 -15.54 3.12
N LEU A 84 -0.63 -15.59 3.44
CA LEU A 84 -1.41 -16.83 3.36
C LEU A 84 -1.72 -17.16 1.90
N SER A 85 -1.44 -18.41 1.50
CA SER A 85 -1.70 -18.90 0.14
C SER A 85 -3.19 -19.08 -0.19
N SER A 86 -4.04 -19.15 0.84
CA SER A 86 -5.49 -19.28 0.70
C SER A 86 -6.18 -17.94 1.00
N PRO A 87 -6.83 -17.30 0.00
CA PRO A 87 -7.60 -16.08 0.22
C PRO A 87 -8.71 -16.25 1.26
N LEU A 88 -9.33 -17.43 1.30
CA LEU A 88 -10.40 -17.72 2.26
C LEU A 88 -9.85 -17.72 3.70
N GLU A 89 -8.70 -18.35 3.92
CA GLU A 89 -8.06 -18.36 5.25
C GLU A 89 -7.55 -16.97 5.62
N ALA A 90 -6.99 -16.22 4.68
CA ALA A 90 -6.60 -14.83 4.90
C ALA A 90 -7.76 -13.96 5.40
N ILE A 91 -8.93 -14.05 4.75
CA ILE A 91 -10.12 -13.31 5.16
C ILE A 91 -10.62 -13.74 6.54
N LYS A 92 -10.62 -15.05 6.84
CA LYS A 92 -11.05 -15.56 8.15
C LYS A 92 -10.13 -15.09 9.26
N GLU A 93 -8.81 -15.22 9.08
CA GLU A 93 -7.81 -14.80 10.06
C GLU A 93 -7.87 -13.29 10.31
N PHE A 94 -7.98 -12.49 9.24
CA PHE A 94 -8.13 -11.05 9.38
C PHE A 94 -9.39 -10.68 10.16
N ARG A 95 -10.53 -11.33 9.86
CA ARG A 95 -11.80 -11.12 10.57
C ARG A 95 -11.78 -11.51 12.03
N ARG A 96 -10.92 -12.43 12.45
CA ARG A 96 -10.80 -12.85 13.86
C ARG A 96 -10.06 -11.83 14.72
N GLY A 97 -9.23 -10.99 14.10
CA GLY A 97 -8.43 -9.98 14.80
C GLY A 97 -9.02 -8.56 14.77
N ILE A 98 -10.23 -8.39 14.22
CA ILE A 98 -10.98 -7.12 14.20
C ILE A 98 -12.22 -7.19 15.10
#